data_AF-A0ABD3PAQ3-F1
#
_entry.id   AF-A0ABD3PAQ3-F1
#
_cell.length_a   1.000
_cell.length_b   1.000
_cell.length_c   1.000
_cell.angle_alpha   90.00
_cell.angle_beta   90.00
_cell.angle_gamma   90.00
#
_symmetry.space_group_name_H-M   'P 1'
#
loop_
_entity.id
_entity.type
_entity.pdbx_description
1 polymer ?
#
loop_
_entity_poly.entity_id
_entity_poly.type
_entity_poly.pdbx_seq_one_letter_code
_entity_poly.pdbx_strand_id
1 'polypeptide(L)'
;GFTPANTLLATSFCADELARILEDEFNTVYGHNFNLGGLSVFPFAGNTGFGAMSAHIPDDGFCLLVHAPHAGISKDGVIGKVERSGIALVDNCCGSAIAASNYLKGITDGGAVQELILPFGKRLNEADNRMKELPYALYDSQDILVRDIVNTGKKGIKSGLALLGGIQINTGPDTLDYFHPLRFEFYDSEGNMVEDMLSKI
;
A
#
# COMPACT_ATOMS: atom_id res chain seq x y z
N GLY A 1 -20.22 -9.77 10.31
CA GLY A 1 -18.96 -9.91 9.58
C GLY A 1 -18.95 -8.98 8.38
N PHE A 2 -17.85 -8.95 7.63
CA PHE A 2 -17.67 -8.12 6.45
C PHE A 2 -18.55 -8.61 5.29
N THR A 3 -19.32 -7.69 4.70
CA THR A 3 -20.15 -7.92 3.51
C THR A 3 -20.07 -6.69 2.59
N PRO A 4 -20.40 -6.82 1.30
CA PRO A 4 -20.47 -5.68 0.37
C PRO A 4 -21.34 -4.52 0.88
N ALA A 5 -22.44 -4.82 1.59
CA ALA A 5 -23.41 -3.81 2.01
C ALA A 5 -23.00 -3.03 3.28
N ASN A 6 -22.08 -3.57 4.08
CA ASN A 6 -21.73 -3.00 5.39
C ASN A 6 -20.23 -2.71 5.55
N THR A 7 -19.45 -2.76 4.47
CA THR A 7 -17.99 -2.55 4.52
C THR A 7 -17.62 -1.36 3.65
N LEU A 8 -16.94 -0.38 4.25
CA LEU A 8 -16.24 0.66 3.49
C LEU A 8 -14.83 0.18 3.18
N LEU A 9 -14.47 0.18 1.91
CA LEU A 9 -13.10 -0.04 1.46
C LEU A 9 -12.30 1.26 1.56
N ALA A 10 -11.09 1.18 2.08
CA ALA A 10 -10.09 2.23 2.06
C ALA A 10 -8.78 1.68 1.50
N THR A 11 -8.09 2.44 0.67
CA THR A 11 -6.83 2.02 0.06
C THR A 11 -5.73 3.05 0.28
N SER A 12 -4.50 2.56 0.47
CA SER A 12 -3.28 3.37 0.43
C SER A 12 -2.31 2.77 -0.57
N PHE A 13 -2.53 3.11 -1.84
CA PHE A 13 -1.73 2.66 -2.98
C PHE A 13 -1.01 3.82 -3.67
N CYS A 14 -0.14 3.47 -4.63
CA CYS A 14 0.55 4.44 -5.46
C CYS A 14 -0.44 5.21 -6.36
N ALA A 15 -0.09 6.43 -6.73
CA ALA A 15 -0.80 7.16 -7.77
C ALA A 15 -0.61 6.57 -9.20
N ASP A 16 0.32 5.62 -9.36
CA ASP A 16 0.56 4.88 -10.61
C ASP A 16 -0.72 4.17 -11.10
N GLU A 17 -1.01 4.19 -12.40
CA GLU A 17 -2.22 3.61 -12.97
C GLU A 17 -2.28 2.09 -12.82
N LEU A 18 -1.12 1.41 -12.74
CA LEU A 18 -1.08 -0.04 -12.51
C LEU A 18 -1.57 -0.42 -11.11
N ALA A 19 -1.49 0.51 -10.15
CA ALA A 19 -2.04 0.29 -8.82
C ALA A 19 -3.58 0.21 -8.81
N ARG A 20 -4.24 0.74 -9.84
CA ARG A 20 -5.71 0.75 -9.96
C ARG A 20 -6.29 -0.64 -10.20
N ILE A 21 -5.52 -1.58 -10.76
CA ILE A 21 -6.01 -2.94 -11.06
C ILE A 21 -6.49 -3.65 -9.79
N LEU A 22 -5.65 -3.68 -8.75
CA LEU A 22 -6.02 -4.28 -7.45
C LEU A 22 -7.15 -3.50 -6.76
N GLU A 23 -7.15 -2.17 -6.89
CA GLU A 23 -8.23 -1.32 -6.36
C GLU A 23 -9.57 -1.63 -7.02
N ASP A 24 -9.60 -1.80 -8.34
CA ASP A 24 -10.78 -2.16 -9.11
C ASP A 24 -11.29 -3.56 -8.71
N GLU A 25 -10.40 -4.53 -8.51
CA GLU A 25 -10.76 -5.86 -8.00
C GLU A 25 -11.46 -5.78 -6.64
N PHE A 26 -10.92 -5.02 -5.68
CA PHE A 26 -11.60 -4.81 -4.39
C PHE A 26 -12.91 -4.03 -4.55
N ASN A 27 -12.95 -3.03 -5.43
CA ASN A 27 -14.15 -2.25 -5.72
C ASN A 27 -15.28 -3.12 -6.29
N THR A 28 -14.97 -4.19 -7.03
CA THR A 28 -16.00 -5.15 -7.51
C THR A 28 -16.73 -5.85 -6.36
N VAL A 29 -16.09 -5.97 -5.20
CA VAL A 29 -16.64 -6.64 -4.01
C VAL A 29 -17.28 -5.64 -3.06
N TYR A 30 -16.60 -4.52 -2.78
CA TYR A 30 -16.98 -3.59 -1.70
C TYR A 30 -17.52 -2.23 -2.18
N GLY A 31 -17.60 -2.00 -3.49
CA GLY A 31 -17.99 -0.72 -4.06
C GLY A 31 -16.86 0.32 -3.97
N HIS A 32 -17.17 1.59 -4.24
CA HIS A 32 -16.18 2.66 -4.30
C HIS A 32 -15.39 2.83 -3.00
N ASN A 33 -14.07 2.98 -3.14
CA ASN A 33 -13.14 3.11 -2.03
C ASN A 33 -12.87 4.57 -1.61
N PHE A 34 -12.39 4.73 -0.36
CA PHE A 34 -11.75 5.93 0.12
C PHE A 34 -10.24 5.87 -0.11
N ASN A 35 -9.70 6.82 -0.89
CA ASN A 35 -8.28 6.90 -1.20
C ASN A 35 -7.48 7.65 -0.12
N LEU A 36 -6.63 6.94 0.62
CA LEU A 36 -5.73 7.51 1.63
C LEU A 36 -4.30 7.71 1.11
N GLY A 37 -3.94 7.01 0.03
CA GLY A 37 -2.59 6.92 -0.51
C GLY A 37 -2.10 8.12 -1.31
N GLY A 38 -1.07 7.89 -2.12
CA GLY A 38 -0.43 8.89 -2.97
C GLY A 38 0.91 8.41 -3.51
N LEU A 39 1.82 9.32 -3.85
CA LEU A 39 3.13 8.95 -4.42
C LEU A 39 3.91 8.01 -3.48
N SER A 40 4.49 6.93 -4.03
CA SER A 40 5.18 5.91 -3.23
C SER A 40 4.32 5.36 -2.08
N VAL A 41 3.00 5.28 -2.29
CA VAL A 41 2.03 4.50 -1.51
C VAL A 41 1.66 5.03 -0.13
N PHE A 42 2.40 6.01 0.38
CA PHE A 42 2.21 6.52 1.74
C PHE A 42 0.81 7.13 1.95
N PRO A 43 0.23 6.96 3.15
CA PRO A 43 -1.11 7.42 3.49
C PRO A 43 -1.13 8.95 3.72
N PHE A 44 -0.85 9.74 2.68
CA PHE A 44 -0.69 11.20 2.78
C PHE A 44 -1.96 11.94 3.16
N ALA A 45 -3.14 11.31 3.05
CA ALA A 45 -4.36 11.87 3.61
C ALA A 45 -4.28 12.00 5.16
N GLY A 46 -3.43 11.20 5.81
CA GLY A 46 -3.09 11.30 7.23
C GLY A 46 -4.29 11.10 8.16
N ASN A 47 -4.15 11.61 9.38
CA ASN A 47 -5.21 11.54 10.41
C ASN A 47 -6.51 12.21 9.98
N THR A 48 -6.43 13.31 9.22
CA THR A 48 -7.61 14.00 8.68
C THR A 48 -8.37 13.12 7.68
N GLY A 49 -7.65 12.49 6.75
CA GLY A 49 -8.23 11.56 5.79
C GLY A 49 -8.83 10.33 6.46
N PHE A 50 -8.14 9.75 7.44
CA PHE A 50 -8.66 8.61 8.20
C PHE A 50 -9.93 8.99 8.99
N GLY A 51 -9.97 10.18 9.61
CA GLY A 51 -11.16 10.68 10.28
C GLY A 51 -12.35 10.86 9.33
N ALA A 52 -12.11 11.43 8.14
CA ALA A 52 -13.13 11.57 7.11
C ALA A 52 -13.64 10.21 6.61
N MET A 53 -12.74 9.27 6.34
CA MET A 53 -13.07 7.89 5.98
C MET A 53 -13.92 7.22 7.07
N SER A 54 -13.52 7.35 8.33
CA SER A 54 -14.21 6.74 9.46
C SER A 54 -15.66 7.23 9.60
N ALA A 55 -15.91 8.50 9.30
CA ALA A 55 -17.26 9.07 9.29
C ALA A 55 -18.17 8.49 8.19
N HIS A 56 -17.59 7.88 7.15
CA HIS A 56 -18.31 7.29 6.02
C HIS A 56 -18.53 5.77 6.17
N ILE A 57 -17.96 5.12 7.19
CA ILE A 57 -18.24 3.71 7.50
C ILE A 57 -19.75 3.58 7.82
N PRO A 58 -20.47 2.53 7.37
CA PRO A 58 -21.86 2.29 7.78
C PRO A 58 -22.02 2.17 9.30
N ASP A 59 -23.15 2.57 9.88
CA ASP A 59 -23.31 2.72 11.36
C ASP A 59 -22.97 1.47 12.18
N ASP A 60 -23.39 0.30 11.71
CA ASP A 60 -23.01 -1.01 12.28
C ASP A 60 -22.07 -1.78 11.33
N GLY A 61 -21.22 -1.02 10.65
CA GLY A 61 -20.37 -1.47 9.56
C GLY A 61 -18.90 -1.62 9.94
N PHE A 62 -18.15 -2.10 8.95
CA PHE A 62 -16.72 -2.38 9.05
C PHE A 62 -15.95 -1.52 8.04
N CYS A 63 -14.64 -1.39 8.29
CA CYS A 63 -13.70 -0.85 7.30
C CYS A 63 -12.71 -1.95 6.89
N LEU A 64 -12.46 -2.09 5.59
CA LEU A 64 -11.31 -2.82 5.07
C LEU A 64 -10.29 -1.80 4.59
N LEU A 65 -9.15 -1.70 5.28
CA LEU A 65 -8.03 -0.86 4.87
C LEU A 65 -6.94 -1.71 4.23
N VAL A 66 -6.67 -1.46 2.95
CA VAL A 66 -5.60 -2.14 2.20
C VAL A 66 -4.47 -1.16 1.91
N HIS A 67 -3.23 -1.52 2.23
CA HIS A 67 -2.07 -0.70 1.91
C HIS A 67 -0.94 -1.55 1.34
N ALA A 68 -0.32 -1.06 0.26
CA ALA A 68 0.80 -1.76 -0.34
C ALA A 68 1.68 -0.86 -1.19
N PRO A 69 3.02 -0.87 -0.99
CA PRO A 69 3.95 -0.51 -2.05
C PRO A 69 3.81 -1.44 -3.24
N HIS A 70 4.30 -0.99 -4.39
CA HIS A 70 4.25 -1.78 -5.60
C HIS A 70 5.59 -1.84 -6.31
N ALA A 71 5.83 -2.94 -7.02
CA ALA A 71 6.97 -3.13 -7.88
C ALA A 71 6.57 -3.81 -9.18
N GLY A 72 7.10 -3.33 -10.30
CA GLY A 72 6.95 -3.95 -11.59
C GLY A 72 7.89 -5.14 -11.76
N ILE A 73 7.42 -6.16 -12.47
CA ILE A 73 8.26 -7.23 -13.03
C ILE A 73 7.95 -7.34 -14.52
N SER A 74 8.93 -7.07 -15.37
CA SER A 74 8.78 -7.16 -16.83
C SER A 74 8.73 -8.61 -17.30
N LYS A 75 8.31 -8.82 -18.55
CA LYS A 75 8.18 -10.17 -19.15
C LYS A 75 9.49 -10.96 -19.18
N ASP A 76 10.64 -10.30 -19.17
CA ASP A 76 11.98 -10.90 -19.07
C ASP A 76 12.46 -11.12 -17.62
N GLY A 77 11.63 -10.82 -16.63
CA GLY A 77 11.90 -11.05 -15.22
C GLY A 77 12.68 -9.94 -14.52
N VAL A 78 12.82 -8.76 -15.13
CA VAL A 78 13.53 -7.63 -14.50
C VAL A 78 12.62 -6.94 -13.46
N ILE A 79 13.05 -7.00 -12.20
CA ILE A 79 12.36 -6.35 -11.08
C ILE A 79 12.61 -4.85 -11.09
N GLY A 80 11.57 -4.07 -10.82
CA GLY A 80 11.59 -2.61 -10.83
C GLY A 80 11.22 -2.03 -12.19
N LYS A 81 10.80 -2.87 -13.15
CA LYS A 81 10.40 -2.47 -14.50
C LYS A 81 9.15 -3.21 -14.93
N VAL A 82 8.37 -2.62 -15.83
CA VAL A 82 7.16 -3.26 -16.37
C VAL A 82 6.78 -2.69 -17.73
N GLU A 83 6.19 -3.51 -18.58
CA GLU A 83 5.54 -3.08 -19.82
C GLU A 83 4.23 -2.34 -19.51
N ARG A 84 3.93 -1.27 -20.24
CA ARG A 84 2.68 -0.51 -20.11
C ARG A 84 1.91 -0.48 -21.43
N SER A 85 0.58 -0.49 -21.35
CA SER A 85 -0.28 -0.49 -22.54
C SER A 85 -0.02 0.75 -23.40
N GLY A 86 0.25 0.53 -24.69
CA GLY A 86 0.53 1.59 -25.65
C GLY A 86 1.91 2.26 -25.53
N ILE A 87 2.81 1.77 -24.66
CA ILE A 87 4.14 2.34 -24.45
C ILE A 87 5.21 1.29 -24.81
N ALA A 88 6.05 1.59 -25.79
CA ALA A 88 7.11 0.68 -26.24
C ALA A 88 8.30 0.59 -25.25
N LEU A 89 8.52 1.64 -24.46
CA LEU A 89 9.59 1.69 -23.47
C LEU A 89 9.20 0.92 -22.21
N VAL A 90 10.01 -0.09 -21.85
CA VAL A 90 9.92 -0.78 -20.56
C VAL A 90 10.68 0.04 -19.51
N ASP A 91 9.94 0.66 -18.59
CA ASP A 91 10.46 1.65 -17.64
C ASP A 91 10.14 1.33 -16.18
N ASN A 92 10.66 2.16 -15.28
CA ASN A 92 10.64 2.03 -13.83
C ASN A 92 9.23 1.89 -13.25
N CYS A 93 9.08 0.96 -12.30
CA CYS A 93 7.88 0.76 -11.52
C CYS A 93 8.26 0.15 -10.15
N CYS A 94 8.05 0.82 -9.02
CA CYS A 94 7.48 2.15 -8.83
C CYS A 94 8.49 3.28 -9.15
N GLY A 95 8.13 4.18 -10.07
CA GLY A 95 9.02 5.29 -10.48
C GLY A 95 9.39 6.23 -9.32
N SER A 96 8.41 6.58 -8.46
CA SER A 96 8.64 7.47 -7.31
C SER A 96 9.57 6.83 -6.26
N ALA A 97 9.37 5.55 -5.96
CA ALA A 97 10.22 4.78 -5.06
C ALA A 97 11.66 4.67 -5.58
N ILE A 98 11.82 4.36 -6.87
CA ILE A 98 13.13 4.21 -7.50
C ILE A 98 13.87 5.55 -7.52
N ALA A 99 13.18 6.66 -7.82
CA ALA A 99 13.76 8.00 -7.75
C ALA A 99 14.26 8.33 -6.34
N ALA A 100 13.45 8.07 -5.31
CA ALA A 100 13.87 8.27 -3.92
C ALA A 100 15.03 7.34 -3.52
N SER A 101 15.01 6.07 -3.97
CA SER A 101 16.10 5.12 -3.73
C SER A 101 17.42 5.51 -4.38
N ASN A 102 17.37 6.09 -5.59
CA ASN A 102 18.55 6.60 -6.30
C ASN A 102 19.08 7.88 -5.67
N TYR A 103 18.20 8.75 -5.20
CA TYR A 103 18.55 9.92 -4.44
C TYR A 103 19.38 9.55 -3.18
N LEU A 104 18.98 8.51 -2.44
CA LEU A 104 19.75 7.99 -1.30
C LEU A 104 21.16 7.51 -1.65
N LYS A 105 21.40 7.11 -2.90
CA LYS A 105 22.76 6.75 -3.37
C LYS A 105 23.65 7.99 -3.59
N GLY A 106 23.06 9.17 -3.83
CA GLY A 106 23.77 10.39 -4.23
C GLY A 106 23.91 11.49 -3.18
N ILE A 107 23.08 11.47 -2.12
CA ILE A 107 22.97 12.41 -0.98
C ILE A 107 23.37 13.89 -1.29
N THR A 108 22.36 14.70 -1.64
CA THR A 108 22.29 16.16 -1.42
C THR A 108 20.82 16.59 -1.27
N ASP A 109 20.35 17.04 -0.09
CA ASP A 109 18.98 17.49 0.34
C ASP A 109 17.68 17.01 -0.40
N GLY A 110 16.73 16.40 0.33
CA GLY A 110 15.58 15.63 -0.23
C GLY A 110 14.21 15.97 0.37
N GLY A 111 13.12 15.53 -0.28
CA GLY A 111 11.71 15.74 0.15
C GLY A 111 11.09 14.57 0.96
N ALA A 112 9.78 14.63 1.21
CA ALA A 112 9.09 13.75 2.16
C ALA A 112 9.18 12.23 1.86
N VAL A 113 9.09 11.80 0.59
CA VAL A 113 9.27 10.38 0.23
C VAL A 113 10.71 9.94 0.49
N GLN A 114 11.68 10.82 0.23
CA GLN A 114 13.09 10.55 0.51
C GLN A 114 13.32 10.36 2.00
N GLU A 115 12.71 11.21 2.84
CA GLU A 115 12.80 11.11 4.31
C GLU A 115 12.31 9.76 4.84
N LEU A 116 11.23 9.22 4.25
CA LEU A 116 10.65 7.94 4.65
C LEU A 116 11.49 6.72 4.23
N ILE A 117 12.43 6.86 3.30
CA ILE A 117 13.33 5.78 2.87
C ILE A 117 14.74 5.95 3.45
N LEU A 118 15.12 7.14 3.95
CA LEU A 118 16.42 7.42 4.57
C LEU A 118 16.88 6.33 5.57
N PRO A 119 16.03 5.84 6.49
CA PRO A 119 16.44 4.82 7.47
C PRO A 119 16.88 3.50 6.83
N PHE A 120 16.45 3.21 5.60
CA PHE A 120 16.72 1.96 4.89
C PHE A 120 17.90 2.05 3.93
N GLY A 121 18.62 3.18 3.87
CA GLY A 121 19.75 3.37 2.97
C GLY A 121 20.79 2.25 3.06
N LYS A 122 21.15 1.83 4.28
CA LYS A 122 22.07 0.70 4.51
C LYS A 122 21.50 -0.62 3.99
N ARG A 123 20.27 -0.96 4.38
CA ARG A 123 19.55 -2.17 3.95
C ARG A 123 19.48 -2.28 2.42
N LEU A 124 19.15 -1.18 1.76
CA LEU A 124 19.08 -1.12 0.30
C LEU A 124 20.46 -1.20 -0.38
N ASN A 125 21.53 -0.76 0.28
CA ASN A 125 22.90 -0.85 -0.23
C ASN A 125 23.49 -2.26 -0.09
N GLU A 126 23.10 -2.98 0.96
CA GLU A 126 23.60 -4.34 1.28
C GLU A 126 22.76 -5.45 0.64
N ALA A 127 21.59 -5.14 0.06
CA ALA A 127 20.71 -6.13 -0.54
C ALA A 127 21.28 -6.76 -1.82
N ASP A 128 21.16 -8.09 -1.94
CA ASP A 128 21.53 -8.86 -3.14
C ASP A 128 20.85 -8.31 -4.41
N ASN A 129 19.57 -7.94 -4.27
CA ASN A 129 18.82 -7.25 -5.31
C ASN A 129 18.07 -6.07 -4.70
N ARG A 130 18.60 -4.86 -4.91
CA ARG A 130 17.99 -3.61 -4.42
C ARG A 130 16.56 -3.39 -4.92
N MET A 131 16.23 -3.77 -6.15
CA MET A 131 14.88 -3.57 -6.70
C MET A 131 13.88 -4.54 -6.11
N LYS A 132 14.32 -5.74 -5.71
CA LYS A 132 13.53 -6.65 -4.88
C LYS A 132 13.34 -6.09 -3.47
N GLU A 133 14.38 -5.53 -2.87
CA GLU A 133 14.35 -5.05 -1.48
C GLU A 133 13.52 -3.77 -1.29
N LEU A 134 13.55 -2.90 -2.29
CA LEU A 134 12.91 -1.59 -2.25
C LEU A 134 11.43 -1.62 -1.82
N PRO A 135 10.52 -2.43 -2.41
CA PRO A 135 9.13 -2.49 -1.97
C PRO A 135 8.99 -2.96 -0.52
N TYR A 136 9.85 -3.86 -0.02
CA TYR A 136 9.79 -4.30 1.38
C TYR A 136 10.26 -3.18 2.34
N ALA A 137 11.30 -2.44 1.99
CA ALA A 137 11.73 -1.29 2.78
C ALA A 137 10.66 -0.18 2.83
N LEU A 138 9.97 0.07 1.71
CA LEU A 138 8.84 0.99 1.65
C LEU A 138 7.65 0.51 2.48
N TYR A 139 7.38 -0.80 2.44
CA TYR A 139 6.29 -1.40 3.21
C TYR A 139 6.49 -1.15 4.70
N ASP A 140 7.70 -1.35 5.22
CA ASP A 140 7.97 -1.13 6.65
C ASP A 140 7.68 0.32 7.07
N SER A 141 8.09 1.31 6.27
CA SER A 141 7.74 2.72 6.52
C SER A 141 6.23 2.97 6.43
N GLN A 142 5.58 2.39 5.41
CA GLN A 142 4.16 2.57 5.20
C GLN A 142 3.35 1.95 6.34
N ASP A 143 3.69 0.74 6.78
CA ASP A 143 3.04 0.02 7.88
C ASP A 143 3.12 0.81 9.19
N ILE A 144 4.29 1.40 9.49
CA ILE A 144 4.45 2.27 10.67
C ILE A 144 3.48 3.44 10.62
N LEU A 145 3.41 4.16 9.49
CA LEU A 145 2.53 5.32 9.35
C LEU A 145 1.05 4.93 9.39
N VAL A 146 0.67 3.87 8.69
CA VAL A 146 -0.72 3.37 8.67
C VAL A 146 -1.15 2.99 10.09
N ARG A 147 -0.32 2.27 10.84
CA ARG A 147 -0.65 1.86 12.21
C ARG A 147 -0.71 3.03 13.17
N ASP A 148 0.14 4.04 13.01
CA ASP A 148 0.07 5.28 13.81
C ASP A 148 -1.24 6.04 13.54
N ILE A 149 -1.65 6.14 12.27
CA ILE A 149 -2.91 6.74 11.86
C ILE A 149 -4.11 5.96 12.41
N VAL A 150 -4.11 4.63 12.27
CA VAL A 150 -5.16 3.75 12.82
C VAL A 150 -5.27 3.93 14.33
N ASN A 151 -4.13 3.91 15.05
CA ASN A 151 -4.14 4.07 16.51
C ASN A 151 -4.64 5.45 16.94
N THR A 152 -4.27 6.52 16.23
CA THR A 152 -4.73 7.89 16.50
C THR A 152 -6.22 8.05 16.20
N GLY A 153 -6.68 7.46 15.10
CA GLY A 153 -8.05 7.51 14.62
C GLY A 153 -8.98 6.45 15.20
N LYS A 154 -8.51 5.59 16.10
CA LYS A 154 -9.23 4.36 16.50
C LYS A 154 -10.65 4.56 17.04
N LYS A 155 -10.95 5.73 17.61
CA LYS A 155 -12.31 6.08 18.06
C LYS A 155 -13.33 6.22 16.92
N GLY A 156 -12.86 6.33 15.67
CA GLY A 156 -13.69 6.34 14.48
C GLY A 156 -14.02 4.94 13.94
N ILE A 157 -13.38 3.88 14.47
CA ILE A 157 -13.72 2.51 14.10
C ILE A 157 -15.12 2.21 14.67
N LYS A 158 -16.00 1.69 13.82
CA LYS A 158 -17.38 1.31 14.18
C LYS A 158 -17.41 -0.14 14.67
N SER A 159 -17.90 -1.10 13.88
CA SER A 159 -17.96 -2.51 14.31
C SER A 159 -16.62 -3.25 14.19
N GLY A 160 -15.67 -2.73 13.42
CA GLY A 160 -14.31 -3.27 13.34
C GLY A 160 -13.56 -2.81 12.09
N LEU A 161 -12.26 -3.07 12.07
CA LEU A 161 -11.36 -2.74 10.98
C LEU A 161 -10.53 -3.97 10.61
N ALA A 162 -10.56 -4.37 9.34
CA ALA A 162 -9.59 -5.31 8.79
C ALA A 162 -8.45 -4.51 8.13
N LEU A 163 -7.22 -4.82 8.50
CA LEU A 163 -6.02 -4.20 7.96
C LEU A 163 -5.25 -5.23 7.13
N LEU A 164 -5.19 -5.03 5.81
CA LEU A 164 -4.44 -5.86 4.87
C LEU A 164 -3.23 -5.06 4.35
N GLY A 165 -2.03 -5.50 4.73
CA GLY A 165 -0.77 -4.93 4.31
C GLY A 165 0.00 -5.91 3.43
N GLY A 166 0.63 -5.44 2.35
CA GLY A 166 1.47 -6.29 1.53
C GLY A 166 2.24 -5.56 0.45
N ILE A 167 2.66 -6.27 -0.58
CA ILE A 167 3.33 -5.72 -1.77
C ILE A 167 2.50 -6.08 -2.99
N GLN A 168 2.12 -5.07 -3.76
CA GLN A 168 1.54 -5.26 -5.09
C GLN A 168 2.66 -5.53 -6.11
N ILE A 169 2.49 -6.55 -6.92
CA ILE A 169 3.42 -6.94 -7.97
C ILE A 169 2.70 -6.74 -9.30
N ASN A 170 3.13 -5.71 -10.03
CA ASN A 170 2.56 -5.39 -11.33
C ASN A 170 3.34 -6.11 -12.44
N THR A 171 2.62 -6.71 -13.36
CA THR A 171 3.17 -7.46 -14.48
C THR A 171 2.73 -6.87 -15.82
N GLY A 172 3.20 -7.43 -16.93
CA GLY A 172 2.87 -6.93 -18.26
C GLY A 172 1.36 -7.05 -18.58
N PRO A 173 0.87 -6.35 -19.63
CA PRO A 173 -0.57 -6.26 -19.94
C PRO A 173 -1.31 -7.60 -20.18
N ASP A 174 -0.58 -8.67 -20.47
CA ASP A 174 -1.13 -9.99 -20.81
C ASP A 174 -0.95 -11.01 -19.68
N THR A 175 -0.59 -10.56 -18.48
CA THR A 175 -0.33 -11.41 -17.31
C THR A 175 -1.10 -10.93 -16.10
N LEU A 176 -1.30 -11.83 -15.13
CA LEU A 176 -1.95 -11.47 -13.87
C LEU A 176 -0.98 -10.72 -12.97
N ASP A 177 -1.50 -9.68 -12.32
CA ASP A 177 -0.83 -9.07 -11.18
C ASP A 177 -0.91 -9.99 -9.95
N TYR A 178 -0.03 -9.76 -8.99
CA TYR A 178 0.02 -10.52 -7.75
C TYR A 178 0.04 -9.59 -6.54
N PHE A 179 -0.32 -10.14 -5.39
CA PHE A 179 -0.19 -9.48 -4.10
C PHE A 179 0.53 -10.41 -3.13
N HIS A 180 1.58 -9.91 -2.49
CA HIS A 180 2.29 -10.63 -1.43
C HIS A 180 1.85 -10.08 -0.07
N PRO A 181 0.96 -10.77 0.66
CA PRO A 181 0.48 -10.31 1.95
C PRO A 181 1.59 -10.43 3.00
N LEU A 182 1.77 -9.37 3.79
CA LEU A 182 2.74 -9.26 4.87
C LEU A 182 2.08 -8.99 6.22
N ARG A 183 0.83 -8.52 6.22
CA ARG A 183 -0.02 -8.34 7.39
C ARG A 183 -1.46 -8.59 7.01
N PHE A 184 -2.18 -9.30 7.85
CA PHE A 184 -3.63 -9.32 7.77
C PHE A 184 -4.21 -9.42 9.18
N GLU A 185 -4.76 -8.33 9.70
CA GLU A 185 -5.17 -8.23 11.11
C GLU A 185 -6.60 -7.70 11.22
N PHE A 186 -7.29 -8.11 12.29
CA PHE A 186 -8.59 -7.58 12.67
C PHE A 186 -8.49 -6.78 13.97
N TYR A 187 -9.08 -5.59 13.94
CA TYR A 187 -9.22 -4.68 15.05
C TYR A 187 -10.69 -4.58 15.45
N ASP A 188 -10.96 -4.66 16.75
CA ASP A 188 -12.30 -4.50 17.30
C ASP A 188 -12.79 -3.04 17.28
N SER A 189 -14.00 -2.80 17.80
CA SER A 189 -14.61 -1.46 17.89
C SER A 189 -13.88 -0.50 18.84
N GLU A 190 -13.00 -1.01 19.71
CA GLU A 190 -12.15 -0.19 20.59
C GLU A 190 -10.79 0.13 19.93
N GLY A 191 -10.54 -0.45 18.76
CA GLY A 191 -9.29 -0.35 18.01
C GLY A 191 -8.16 -1.18 18.61
N ASN A 192 -8.49 -2.24 19.35
CA ASN A 192 -7.51 -3.21 19.78
C ASN A 192 -7.35 -4.26 18.69
N MET A 193 -6.11 -4.62 18.35
CA MET A 193 -5.85 -5.78 17.49
C MET A 193 -6.22 -7.05 18.28
N VAL A 194 -7.18 -7.81 17.77
CA VAL A 194 -7.71 -9.00 18.45
C VAL A 194 -7.40 -10.29 17.69
N GLU A 195 -7.02 -10.21 16.42
CA GLU A 195 -6.74 -11.39 15.60
C GLU A 195 -5.72 -11.10 14.48
N ASP A 196 -4.70 -11.96 14.39
CA ASP A 196 -3.83 -12.09 13.21
C ASP A 196 -4.40 -13.19 12.29
N MET A 197 -4.83 -12.77 11.11
CA MET A 197 -5.45 -13.58 10.08
C MET A 197 -4.48 -13.98 8.95
N LEU A 198 -3.22 -13.55 8.99
CA LEU A 198 -2.26 -13.79 7.90
C LEU A 198 -2.00 -15.28 7.66
N SER A 199 -1.94 -16.06 8.74
CA SER A 199 -1.74 -17.52 8.64
C SER A 199 -2.92 -18.30 8.04
N LYS A 200 -4.05 -17.62 7.78
CA LYS A 200 -5.29 -18.22 7.28
C LYS A 200 -5.48 -18.06 5.78
N ILE A 201 -4.56 -17.39 5.09
CA ILE A 201 -4.59 -17.13 3.65
C ILE A 201 -3.39 -17.77 2.94
#